data_AF-A0A2J7VBN6-F1
#
_entry.id   AF-A0A2J7VBN6-F1
#
_cell.length_a   1.000
_cell.length_b   1.000
_cell.length_c   1.000
_cell.angle_alpha   90.00
_cell.angle_beta   90.00
_cell.angle_gamma   90.00
#
_symmetry.space_group_name_H-M   'P 1'
#
loop_
_entity.id
_entity.type
_entity.pdbx_description
1 polymer ?
#
loop_
_entity_poly.entity_id
_entity_poly.type
_entity_poly.pdbx_seq_one_letter_code
_entity_poly.pdbx_strand_id
1 'polypeptide(L)'
;MPHQALFLRSALSALACAACFFSITAQAQGTDSQAQRDRAACDGVQQDREACRREAGAAKQEAQRGGLAPAGQAEQNALARCQMLQPAADRADCEARVRGAATSSSGSVMGGGVIRESVTPVPAPPPSPAR
;
A
#
# COMPACT_ATOMS: atom_id res chain seq x y z
N MET A 1 -3.67 43.78 -55.45
CA MET A 1 -2.95 42.90 -54.50
C MET A 1 -2.97 43.54 -53.11
N PRO A 2 -4.00 43.29 -52.27
CA PRO A 2 -3.71 42.93 -50.86
C PRO A 2 -4.85 42.15 -50.16
N HIS A 3 -5.20 40.93 -50.60
CA HIS A 3 -6.16 40.08 -49.85
C HIS A 3 -5.53 38.80 -49.29
N GLN A 4 -4.29 38.49 -49.64
CA GLN A 4 -3.62 37.26 -49.21
C GLN A 4 -3.00 37.33 -47.80
N ALA A 5 -2.84 38.53 -47.23
CA ALA A 5 -2.20 38.70 -45.92
C ALA A 5 -3.16 38.56 -44.73
N LEU A 6 -4.48 38.57 -44.94
CA LEU A 6 -5.45 38.52 -43.83
C LEU A 6 -5.82 37.09 -43.40
N PHE A 7 -5.66 36.09 -44.28
CA PHE A 7 -6.07 34.71 -43.98
C PHE A 7 -5.07 33.91 -43.13
N LEU A 8 -3.83 34.39 -42.96
CA LEU A 8 -2.83 33.69 -42.14
C LEU A 8 -2.92 34.00 -40.64
N ARG A 9 -3.69 35.02 -40.24
CA ARG A 9 -3.74 35.48 -38.83
C ARG A 9 -4.90 34.92 -38.01
N SER A 10 -5.89 34.31 -38.65
CA SER A 10 -7.10 33.79 -38.00
C SER A 10 -7.00 32.32 -37.57
N ALA A 11 -5.92 31.61 -37.94
CA ALA A 11 -5.74 30.20 -37.59
C ALA A 11 -5.05 29.96 -36.24
N LEU A 12 -4.38 30.97 -35.65
CA LEU A 12 -3.62 30.80 -34.42
C LEU A 12 -4.41 31.05 -33.12
N SER A 13 -5.60 31.65 -33.18
CA SER A 13 -6.35 32.02 -31.97
C SER A 13 -7.39 30.98 -31.51
N ALA A 14 -7.59 29.88 -32.26
CA ALA A 14 -8.55 28.84 -31.89
C ALA A 14 -7.95 27.69 -31.06
N LEU A 15 -6.62 27.62 -30.93
CA LEU A 15 -5.93 26.49 -30.30
C LEU A 15 -5.53 26.72 -28.82
N ALA A 16 -6.00 27.81 -28.18
CA ALA A 16 -5.58 28.18 -26.83
C ALA A 16 -6.60 27.83 -25.72
N CYS A 17 -7.87 27.51 -26.05
CA CYS A 17 -8.92 27.31 -25.02
C CYS A 17 -9.20 25.85 -24.64
N ALA A 18 -8.52 24.86 -25.23
CA ALA A 18 -8.84 23.43 -25.01
C ALA A 18 -8.05 22.75 -23.87
N ALA A 19 -7.14 23.47 -23.19
CA ALA A 19 -6.20 22.85 -22.25
C ALA A 19 -6.70 22.72 -20.79
N CYS A 20 -7.90 23.18 -20.44
CA CYS A 20 -8.32 23.30 -19.03
C CYS A 20 -9.10 22.10 -18.44
N PHE A 21 -9.30 20.99 -19.17
CA PHE A 21 -10.18 19.89 -18.69
C PHE A 21 -9.49 18.54 -18.40
N PHE A 22 -8.16 18.44 -18.42
CA PHE A 22 -7.49 17.12 -18.41
C PHE A 22 -7.07 16.54 -17.05
N SER A 23 -7.52 17.10 -15.92
CA SER A 23 -6.93 16.75 -14.61
C SER A 23 -7.72 15.75 -13.74
N ILE A 24 -8.76 15.07 -14.25
CA ILE A 24 -9.62 14.19 -13.41
C ILE A 24 -9.42 12.67 -13.68
N THR A 25 -8.68 12.27 -14.73
CA THR A 25 -8.63 10.86 -15.15
C THR A 25 -7.59 10.00 -14.41
N ALA A 26 -6.72 10.57 -13.58
CA ALA A 26 -5.65 9.82 -12.91
C ALA A 26 -6.17 8.76 -11.91
N GLN A 27 -7.34 8.99 -11.29
CA GLN A 27 -7.88 8.06 -10.28
C GLN A 27 -8.64 6.87 -10.91
N ALA A 28 -9.19 7.02 -12.11
CA ALA A 28 -9.94 5.94 -12.78
C ALA A 28 -9.02 4.88 -13.41
N GLN A 29 -7.81 5.26 -13.83
CA GLN A 29 -6.87 4.33 -14.49
C GLN A 29 -6.18 3.39 -13.49
N GLY A 30 -5.99 3.83 -12.24
CA GLY A 30 -5.39 3.02 -11.18
C GLY A 30 -6.29 1.88 -10.69
N THR A 31 -7.60 2.10 -10.64
CA THR A 31 -8.56 1.12 -10.08
C THR A 31 -8.82 -0.06 -11.01
N ASP A 32 -8.93 0.16 -12.32
CA ASP A 32 -9.14 -0.93 -13.29
C ASP A 32 -7.90 -1.80 -13.45
N SER A 33 -6.69 -1.21 -13.46
CA SER A 33 -5.44 -1.97 -13.50
C SER A 33 -5.23 -2.80 -12.23
N GLN A 34 -5.63 -2.29 -11.07
CA GLN A 34 -5.61 -3.05 -9.80
C GLN A 34 -6.61 -4.21 -9.83
N ALA A 35 -7.85 -3.96 -10.24
CA ALA A 35 -8.88 -5.00 -10.30
C ALA A 35 -8.52 -6.14 -11.26
N GLN A 36 -7.82 -5.85 -12.37
CA GLN A 36 -7.30 -6.86 -13.28
C GLN A 36 -6.21 -7.71 -12.61
N ARG A 37 -5.28 -7.09 -11.87
CA ARG A 37 -4.25 -7.81 -11.09
C ARG A 37 -4.87 -8.73 -10.04
N ASP A 38 -5.84 -8.23 -9.27
CA ASP A 38 -6.50 -9.00 -8.21
C ASP A 38 -7.22 -10.22 -8.76
N ARG A 39 -7.86 -10.08 -9.93
CA ARG A 39 -8.53 -11.21 -10.60
C ARG A 39 -7.56 -12.22 -11.20
N ALA A 40 -6.43 -11.75 -11.72
CA ALA A 40 -5.36 -12.62 -12.26
C ALA A 40 -4.69 -13.43 -11.15
N ALA A 41 -4.59 -12.90 -9.92
CA ALA A 41 -4.06 -13.63 -8.77
C ALA A 41 -4.88 -14.90 -8.44
N CYS A 42 -6.17 -14.94 -8.79
CA CYS A 42 -7.02 -16.10 -8.57
C CYS A 42 -6.70 -17.32 -9.46
N ASP A 43 -5.85 -17.18 -10.49
CA ASP A 43 -5.56 -18.27 -11.43
C ASP A 43 -4.40 -19.19 -10.97
N GLY A 44 -3.89 -19.01 -9.74
CA GLY A 44 -2.85 -19.86 -9.15
C GLY A 44 -3.00 -20.10 -7.64
N VAL A 45 -4.19 -19.85 -7.08
CA VAL A 45 -4.45 -20.06 -5.64
C VAL A 45 -4.86 -21.50 -5.36
N GLN A 46 -4.37 -22.04 -4.25
CA GLN A 46 -4.80 -23.33 -3.70
C GLN A 46 -6.20 -23.26 -3.02
N GLN A 47 -6.84 -22.10 -3.08
CA GLN A 47 -8.16 -21.82 -2.51
C GLN A 47 -9.26 -21.92 -3.58
N ASP A 48 -10.52 -21.87 -3.16
CA ASP A 48 -11.66 -21.83 -4.07
C ASP A 48 -11.58 -20.62 -5.01
N ARG A 49 -11.40 -20.90 -6.31
CA ARG A 49 -11.24 -19.89 -7.37
C ARG A 49 -12.49 -19.01 -7.52
N GLU A 50 -13.68 -19.57 -7.33
CA GLU A 50 -14.93 -18.83 -7.42
C GLU A 50 -15.12 -17.91 -6.23
N ALA A 51 -14.76 -18.36 -5.03
CA ALA A 51 -14.69 -17.50 -3.85
C ALA A 51 -13.71 -16.34 -4.06
N CYS A 52 -12.48 -16.62 -4.50
CA CYS A 52 -11.48 -15.60 -4.81
C CYS A 52 -12.00 -14.55 -5.80
N ARG A 53 -12.65 -14.99 -6.89
CA ARG A 53 -13.20 -14.09 -7.91
C ARG A 53 -14.35 -13.23 -7.39
N ARG A 54 -15.18 -13.76 -6.48
CA ARG A 54 -16.24 -12.99 -5.81
C ARG A 54 -15.64 -11.92 -4.89
N GLU A 55 -14.62 -12.26 -4.11
CA GLU A 55 -13.92 -11.33 -3.22
C GLU A 55 -13.21 -10.22 -4.00
N ALA A 56 -12.50 -10.56 -5.08
CA ALA A 56 -11.89 -9.56 -5.97
C ALA A 56 -12.94 -8.62 -6.58
N GLY A 57 -14.12 -9.15 -6.93
CA GLY A 57 -15.26 -8.35 -7.39
C GLY A 57 -15.78 -7.39 -6.31
N ALA A 58 -15.91 -7.87 -5.07
CA ALA A 58 -16.33 -7.05 -3.92
C ALA A 58 -15.31 -5.93 -3.64
N ALA A 59 -14.01 -6.24 -3.67
CA ALA A 59 -12.94 -5.26 -3.52
C ALA A 59 -13.00 -4.16 -4.59
N LYS A 60 -13.26 -4.53 -5.87
CA LYS A 60 -13.47 -3.56 -6.95
C LYS A 60 -14.66 -2.64 -6.67
N GLN A 61 -15.79 -3.21 -6.24
CA GLN A 61 -16.99 -2.43 -5.94
C GLN A 61 -16.75 -1.44 -4.79
N GLU A 62 -16.03 -1.87 -3.76
CA GLU A 62 -15.69 -1.00 -2.63
C GLU A 62 -14.70 0.10 -3.02
N ALA A 63 -13.74 -0.21 -3.90
CA ALA A 63 -12.84 0.78 -4.48
C ALA A 63 -13.61 1.87 -5.23
N GLN A 64 -14.61 1.48 -6.03
CA GLN A 64 -15.47 2.41 -6.78
C GLN A 64 -16.33 3.27 -5.86
N ARG A 65 -16.72 2.75 -4.70
CA ARG A 65 -17.47 3.49 -3.66
C ARG A 65 -16.58 4.35 -2.77
N GLY A 66 -15.26 4.22 -2.88
CA GLY A 66 -14.28 4.99 -2.12
C GLY A 66 -14.16 4.57 -0.65
N GLY A 67 -14.65 3.40 -0.25
CA GLY A 67 -14.55 2.92 1.14
C GLY A 67 -13.34 2.02 1.42
N LEU A 68 -12.43 1.86 0.45
CA LEU A 68 -11.13 1.26 0.72
C LEU A 68 -10.25 2.23 1.51
N ALA A 69 -9.62 1.73 2.58
CA ALA A 69 -8.58 2.48 3.27
C ALA A 69 -7.45 2.84 2.30
N PRO A 70 -6.89 4.06 2.35
CA PRO A 70 -5.84 4.48 1.43
C PRO A 70 -4.63 3.54 1.45
N ALA A 71 -4.21 3.09 0.26
CA ALA A 71 -2.94 2.39 0.10
C ALA A 71 -1.81 3.31 0.58
N GLY A 72 -1.03 2.84 1.56
CA GLY A 72 0.07 3.61 2.16
C GLY A 72 -0.10 3.96 3.65
N GLN A 73 -1.29 3.79 4.23
CA GLN A 73 -1.48 3.98 5.67
C GLN A 73 -1.25 2.71 6.51
N ALA A 74 -1.07 1.55 5.89
CA ALA A 74 -0.96 0.28 6.60
C ALA A 74 0.18 0.27 7.63
N GLU A 75 1.38 0.74 7.25
CA GLU A 75 2.52 0.82 8.16
C GLU A 75 2.29 1.86 9.27
N GLN A 76 1.74 3.04 8.91
CA GLN A 76 1.43 4.09 9.89
C GLN A 76 0.43 3.60 10.93
N ASN A 77 -0.62 2.89 10.50
CA ASN A 77 -1.62 2.28 11.38
C ASN A 77 -0.99 1.18 12.25
N ALA A 78 -0.08 0.38 11.70
CA ALA A 78 0.66 -0.62 12.47
C ALA A 78 1.55 0.02 13.55
N LEU A 79 2.26 1.10 13.22
CA LEU A 79 3.07 1.85 14.18
C LEU A 79 2.23 2.58 15.21
N ALA A 80 1.07 3.12 14.84
CA ALA A 80 0.13 3.75 15.77
C ALA A 80 -0.30 2.78 16.87
N ARG A 81 -0.52 1.50 16.54
CA ARG A 81 -0.84 0.45 17.52
C ARG A 81 0.28 0.23 18.54
N CYS A 82 1.55 0.42 18.15
CA CYS A 82 2.68 0.27 19.06
C CYS A 82 2.77 1.39 20.11
N GLN A 83 2.19 2.57 19.87
CA GLN A 83 2.36 3.73 20.73
C GLN A 83 1.76 3.55 22.14
N MET A 84 0.77 2.66 22.30
CA MET A 84 0.12 2.39 23.58
C MET A 84 0.92 1.42 24.47
N LEU A 85 1.99 0.80 23.97
CA LEU A 85 2.77 -0.17 24.73
C LEU A 85 3.65 0.55 25.75
N GLN A 86 3.60 0.04 26.98
CA GLN A 86 4.49 0.38 28.07
C GLN A 86 4.96 -0.92 28.72
N PRO A 87 6.24 -1.02 29.13
CA PRO A 87 7.26 0.04 29.15
C PRO A 87 7.79 0.43 27.77
N ALA A 88 8.61 1.50 27.69
CA ALA A 88 9.16 2.00 26.43
C ALA A 88 9.95 0.95 25.62
N ALA A 89 10.50 -0.08 26.29
CA ALA A 89 11.15 -1.22 25.64
C ALA A 89 10.17 -2.03 24.76
N ASP A 90 8.97 -2.34 25.26
CA ASP A 90 7.95 -3.08 24.53
C ASP A 90 7.48 -2.31 23.28
N ARG A 91 7.38 -0.98 23.39
CA ARG A 91 7.11 -0.12 22.23
C ARG A 91 8.21 -0.25 21.19
N ALA A 92 9.48 -0.15 21.59
CA ALA A 92 10.61 -0.27 20.68
C ALA A 92 10.63 -1.64 19.97
N ASP A 93 10.40 -2.72 20.71
CA ASP A 93 10.33 -4.08 20.17
C ASP A 93 9.15 -4.25 19.20
N CYS A 94 7.98 -3.69 19.51
CA CYS A 94 6.82 -3.70 18.62
C CYS A 94 7.12 -3.01 17.29
N GLU A 95 7.69 -1.80 17.35
CA GLU A 95 8.02 -1.07 16.13
C GLU A 95 9.11 -1.79 15.30
N ALA A 96 10.08 -2.41 15.95
CA ALA A 96 11.09 -3.23 15.29
C ALA A 96 10.45 -4.41 14.52
N ARG A 97 9.43 -5.06 15.10
CA ARG A 97 8.67 -6.12 14.42
C ARG A 97 7.87 -5.58 13.24
N VAL A 98 7.22 -4.43 13.37
CA VAL A 98 6.49 -3.78 12.27
C VAL A 98 7.41 -3.46 11.09
N ARG A 99 8.63 -2.96 11.37
CA ARG A 99 9.64 -2.65 10.35
C ARG A 99 10.38 -3.87 9.81
N GLY A 100 10.09 -5.07 10.32
CA GLY A 100 10.69 -6.32 9.83
C GLY A 100 12.14 -6.54 10.27
N ALA A 101 12.58 -5.96 11.39
CA ALA A 101 13.95 -6.03 11.90
C ALA A 101 14.35 -7.38 12.53
N ALA A 102 13.78 -8.48 12.06
CA ALA A 102 14.11 -9.82 12.55
C ALA A 102 15.56 -10.19 12.22
N THR A 103 16.25 -10.81 13.17
CA THR A 103 17.66 -11.23 13.03
C THR A 103 17.80 -12.59 12.36
N SER A 104 16.75 -13.42 12.40
CA SER A 104 16.71 -14.72 11.74
C SER A 104 15.30 -15.03 11.22
N SER A 105 15.25 -15.90 10.21
CA SER A 105 14.00 -16.43 9.67
C SER A 105 14.12 -17.92 9.38
N SER A 106 13.07 -18.68 9.66
CA SER A 106 13.01 -20.12 9.41
C SER A 106 11.62 -20.52 8.89
N GLY A 107 11.52 -21.71 8.29
CA GLY A 107 10.27 -22.22 7.71
C GLY A 107 10.17 -22.03 6.18
N SER A 108 9.00 -22.30 5.64
CA SER A 108 8.71 -22.24 4.21
C SER A 108 7.27 -21.83 3.98
N VAL A 109 7.04 -20.97 2.98
CA VAL A 109 5.70 -20.56 2.56
C VAL A 109 4.88 -21.79 2.14
N MET A 110 5.48 -22.70 1.36
CA MET A 110 4.83 -23.96 0.97
C MET A 110 4.60 -24.91 2.15
N GLY A 111 5.42 -24.80 3.20
CA GLY A 111 5.33 -25.60 4.41
C GLY A 111 4.37 -25.05 5.48
N GLY A 112 3.66 -23.95 5.20
CA GLY A 112 2.64 -23.39 6.10
C GLY A 112 3.07 -22.15 6.89
N GLY A 113 4.28 -21.62 6.69
CA GLY A 113 4.65 -20.33 7.26
C GLY A 113 6.15 -20.04 7.34
N VAL A 114 6.47 -18.77 7.59
CA VAL A 114 7.83 -18.29 7.90
C VAL A 114 7.80 -17.68 9.30
N ILE A 115 8.67 -18.16 10.18
CA ILE A 115 8.88 -17.62 11.51
C ILE A 115 10.03 -16.63 11.45
N ARG A 116 9.85 -15.47 12.10
CA ARG A 116 10.84 -14.39 12.19
C ARG A 116 11.15 -14.15 13.66
N GLU A 117 12.43 -14.21 14.02
CA GLU A 117 12.88 -14.10 15.40
C GLU A 117 13.79 -12.88 15.57
N SER A 118 13.63 -12.22 16.73
CA SER A 118 14.46 -11.11 17.20
C SER A 118 14.73 -11.33 18.68
N VAL A 119 16.00 -11.30 19.08
CA VAL A 119 16.43 -11.52 20.46
C VAL A 119 16.97 -10.22 21.05
N THR A 120 16.36 -9.75 22.13
CA THR A 120 16.81 -8.57 22.89
C THR A 120 17.46 -9.04 24.20
N PRO A 121 18.80 -8.99 24.33
CA PRO A 121 19.47 -9.40 25.56
C PRO A 121 19.20 -8.40 26.68
N VAL A 122 18.82 -8.91 27.86
CA VAL A 122 18.57 -8.10 29.07
C VAL A 122 19.79 -8.20 29.99
N PRO A 123 20.38 -7.08 30.46
CA PRO A 123 21.49 -7.11 31.42
C PRO A 123 21.12 -7.82 32.72
N ALA A 124 22.07 -8.55 33.30
CA ALA A 124 21.88 -9.15 34.63
C ALA A 124 21.70 -8.05 35.69
N PRO A 125 20.81 -8.24 36.67
CA PRO A 125 20.70 -7.32 37.80
C PRO A 125 22.02 -7.30 38.60
N PRO A 126 22.37 -6.17 39.24
CA PRO A 126 23.58 -6.08 40.05
C PRO A 126 23.53 -7.11 41.20
N PRO A 127 24.69 -7.62 41.66
CA PRO A 127 24.74 -8.55 42.78
C PRO A 127 24.16 -7.88 44.04
N SER A 128 23.34 -8.62 44.78
CA SER A 128 22.82 -8.17 46.08
C SER A 128 23.97 -7.84 47.04
N PRO A 129 23.90 -6.77 47.85
CA PRO A 129 24.94 -6.47 48.82
C PRO A 129 25.09 -7.64 49.81
N ALA A 130 26.34 -8.06 50.04
CA ALA A 130 26.66 -9.03 51.09
C ALA A 130 26.24 -8.44 52.45
N ARG A 131 25.49 -9.21 53.22
CA ARG A 131 25.08 -8.84 54.59
C ARG A 131 26.24 -8.97 55.56
#